data_AF-A0A2E4K825-F1
#
_entry.id   AF-A0A2E4K825-F1
#
_cell.length_a   1.000
_cell.length_b   1.000
_cell.length_c   1.000
_cell.angle_alpha   90.00
_cell.angle_beta   90.00
_cell.angle_gamma   90.00
#
_symmetry.space_group_name_H-M   'P 1'
#
loop_
_entity.id
_entity.type
_entity.pdbx_description
1 polymer ?
#
loop_
_entity_poly.entity_id
_entity_poly.type
_entity_poly.pdbx_seq_one_letter_code
_entity_poly.pdbx_strand_id
1 'polypeptide(L)'
;MNRIYLFIILTSFYFNIYSQSWEQVANFIGDGRHHPITFSNDNFGFVVAGSYLDDMYKYDPSNDTWTQLQDFPAVGRGYSYGVTVGNKAYMGLGSTDNGLYPNDWWEYDMDNDIWTQKSNFPGNGRNHPAMIVVGNKIYMGCGSNNNGNLGDWWEYDINTDSWTQKPDLPGNNRHHPFYFGIGNYAYVGFGHGSVSGPGSNPSTSSYIYNDFYRYDPSNDAWMQMNNFPSEARVAGTQLSYQGKGYVLSGDGDDHGPLDSGEFWEYDPNSDSWTQLSSHPGNAIWAPGNFVIGCNVYFLLGQDNTGFFPTTPVSVYKYKLNNDCGCTDPLAFNYSSLALIDDGSCCFISGCMDPLSVNYDSLACHDDGSCVPAIIGCMNPTASNFNPLANVTSFNGGAIDIGIGAGGYFYNDQHLIFNSLEQCIIKSADVYAENPNTVTFELRNSTGTVIDNVTHNLSPGKQTINLDFSVPVGNDLQLGLSPASNSGLYRNSTGSIYPYNIGDMISITGSSASQNGYYYFYYNIKVDAVCTDVTNLTDIDSPRRILKIVDMLGREVVEDTKSPIIYIYSDGSVEKKILIENNK
;
A
#
# COMPACT_ATOMS: atom_id res chain seq x y z
N MET A 1 3.38 -58.08 32.92
CA MET A 1 4.23 -57.08 32.22
C MET A 1 3.31 -55.94 31.79
N ASN A 2 3.23 -54.87 32.58
CA ASN A 2 2.39 -53.72 32.29
C ASN A 2 3.06 -52.85 31.22
N ARG A 3 2.38 -52.65 30.09
CA ARG A 3 2.77 -51.66 29.07
C ARG A 3 2.09 -50.34 29.41
N ILE A 4 2.89 -49.33 29.72
CA ILE A 4 2.45 -47.93 29.86
C ILE A 4 2.56 -47.31 28.47
N TYR A 5 1.45 -46.83 27.92
CA TYR A 5 1.42 -46.02 26.71
C TYR A 5 1.59 -44.55 27.10
N LEU A 6 2.69 -43.94 26.70
CA LEU A 6 2.95 -42.52 26.86
C LEU A 6 2.33 -41.77 25.66
N PHE A 7 1.20 -41.10 25.88
CA PHE A 7 0.65 -40.15 24.91
C PHE A 7 1.41 -38.83 25.05
N ILE A 8 2.22 -38.50 24.06
CA ILE A 8 2.81 -37.16 23.91
C ILE A 8 1.80 -36.33 23.13
N ILE A 9 1.11 -35.42 23.82
CA ILE A 9 0.30 -34.39 23.18
C ILE A 9 1.28 -33.32 22.70
N LEU A 10 1.60 -33.31 21.39
CA LEU A 10 2.22 -32.15 20.77
C LEU A 10 1.14 -31.07 20.65
N THR A 11 1.13 -30.12 21.58
CA THR A 11 0.47 -28.84 21.38
C THR A 11 1.34 -28.02 20.44
N SER A 12 0.98 -27.97 19.17
CA SER A 12 1.50 -27.00 18.21
C SER A 12 1.02 -25.61 18.63
N PHE A 13 1.88 -24.86 19.31
CA PHE A 13 1.72 -23.41 19.44
C PHE A 13 1.94 -22.82 18.05
N TYR A 14 0.85 -22.40 17.41
CA TYR A 14 0.94 -21.45 16.32
C TYR A 14 1.41 -20.13 16.92
N PHE A 15 2.71 -19.84 16.81
CA PHE A 15 3.18 -18.47 16.94
C PHE A 15 2.56 -17.72 15.77
N ASN A 16 1.57 -16.87 16.04
CA ASN A 16 1.22 -15.79 15.13
C ASN A 16 2.45 -14.89 15.03
N ILE A 17 3.23 -15.07 13.97
CA ILE A 17 4.25 -14.11 13.56
C ILE A 17 3.49 -12.95 12.90
N TYR A 18 2.82 -12.11 13.70
CA TYR A 18 2.59 -10.74 13.28
C TYR A 18 3.96 -10.05 13.32
N SER A 19 4.34 -9.19 12.41
CA SER A 19 3.77 -8.76 11.14
C SER A 19 4.83 -7.80 10.58
N GLN A 20 4.72 -7.43 9.32
CA GLN A 20 5.49 -6.37 8.69
C GLN A 20 5.59 -5.13 9.62
N SER A 21 6.81 -4.65 9.86
CA SER A 21 7.08 -3.51 10.77
C SER A 21 6.80 -2.14 10.15
N TRP A 22 6.59 -2.12 8.83
CA TRP A 22 6.26 -0.94 8.05
C TRP A 22 4.79 -0.96 7.68
N GLU A 23 4.09 0.13 7.91
CA GLU A 23 2.67 0.31 7.59
C GLU A 23 2.55 1.37 6.50
N GLN A 24 1.79 1.09 5.44
CA GLN A 24 1.48 2.09 4.44
C GLN A 24 0.41 3.03 4.97
N VAL A 25 0.59 4.33 4.74
CA VAL A 25 -0.38 5.39 5.06
C VAL A 25 -0.80 6.11 3.79
N ALA A 26 -1.63 7.16 3.89
CA ALA A 26 -2.11 7.90 2.73
C ALA A 26 -0.94 8.34 1.82
N ASN A 27 -1.07 7.97 0.54
CA ASN A 27 -0.12 8.34 -0.49
C ASN A 27 0.01 9.87 -0.56
N PHE A 28 1.21 10.33 -0.88
CA PHE A 28 1.47 11.73 -1.19
C PHE A 28 0.57 12.18 -2.36
N ILE A 29 -0.05 13.35 -2.20
CA ILE A 29 -1.08 13.84 -3.13
C ILE A 29 -0.52 14.69 -4.29
N GLY A 30 0.73 15.11 -4.20
CA GLY A 30 1.42 15.82 -5.30
C GLY A 30 2.10 14.84 -6.25
N ASP A 31 2.74 15.40 -7.29
CA ASP A 31 3.50 14.58 -8.24
C ASP A 31 4.70 13.89 -7.56
N GLY A 32 4.95 12.65 -7.94
CA GLY A 32 6.11 11.88 -7.48
C GLY A 32 7.42 12.57 -7.90
N ARG A 33 8.36 12.69 -6.95
CA ARG A 33 9.58 13.49 -7.11
C ARG A 33 10.76 12.90 -6.36
N HIS A 34 11.96 13.27 -6.77
CA HIS A 34 13.20 12.92 -6.07
C HIS A 34 13.78 14.13 -5.33
N HIS A 35 14.59 13.87 -4.31
CA HIS A 35 15.15 14.91 -3.44
C HIS A 35 14.09 15.86 -2.88
N PRO A 36 12.97 15.35 -2.34
CA PRO A 36 12.04 16.22 -1.62
C PRO A 36 12.75 16.84 -0.40
N ILE A 37 12.52 18.12 -0.15
CA ILE A 37 12.93 18.71 1.12
C ILE A 37 11.87 18.34 2.14
N THR A 38 12.28 17.67 3.21
CA THR A 38 11.37 17.12 4.22
C THR A 38 11.78 17.56 5.61
N PHE A 39 10.78 17.82 6.45
CA PHE A 39 10.92 18.17 7.86
C PHE A 39 9.59 17.94 8.57
N SER A 40 9.59 17.97 9.90
CA SER A 40 8.40 17.79 10.72
C SER A 40 8.45 18.66 11.97
N ASN A 41 7.30 18.81 12.62
CA ASN A 41 7.19 19.14 14.04
C ASN A 41 6.54 17.96 14.79
N ASP A 42 6.16 18.17 16.04
CA ASP A 42 5.57 17.13 16.89
C ASP A 42 4.24 16.57 16.35
N ASN A 43 3.54 17.31 15.48
CA ASN A 43 2.19 16.98 15.03
C ASN A 43 2.09 16.67 13.53
N PHE A 44 2.97 17.25 12.71
CA PHE A 44 2.83 17.26 11.25
C PHE A 44 4.16 17.00 10.54
N GLY A 45 4.05 16.34 9.39
CA GLY A 45 5.15 16.16 8.44
C GLY A 45 4.99 17.12 7.26
N PHE A 46 6.10 17.51 6.64
CA PHE A 46 6.09 18.45 5.52
C PHE A 46 6.97 17.97 4.38
N VAL A 47 6.50 18.23 3.17
CA VAL A 47 7.25 18.05 1.92
C VAL A 47 7.27 19.40 1.22
N VAL A 48 8.46 19.87 0.86
CA VAL A 48 8.68 21.12 0.13
C VAL A 48 9.52 20.82 -1.10
N ALA A 49 9.14 21.38 -2.24
CA ALA A 49 9.94 21.35 -3.47
C ALA A 49 10.37 19.93 -3.87
N GLY A 50 11.61 19.76 -4.35
CA GLY A 50 12.10 18.52 -4.96
C GLY A 50 11.83 18.50 -6.45
N SER A 51 12.70 17.84 -7.22
CA SER A 51 12.65 17.86 -8.70
C SER A 51 12.45 19.28 -9.30
N TYR A 52 13.04 20.29 -8.66
CA TYR A 52 12.98 21.72 -9.02
C TYR A 52 11.60 22.40 -8.89
N LEU A 53 10.65 21.76 -8.19
CA LEU A 53 9.36 22.36 -7.83
C LEU A 53 9.51 23.35 -6.65
N ASP A 54 8.47 24.10 -6.35
CA ASP A 54 8.35 25.05 -5.22
C ASP A 54 7.12 24.79 -4.34
N ASP A 55 6.29 23.81 -4.68
CA ASP A 55 5.09 23.43 -3.94
C ASP A 55 5.40 22.89 -2.52
N MET A 56 4.42 23.05 -1.63
CA MET A 56 4.52 22.62 -0.23
C MET A 56 3.28 21.86 0.21
N TYR A 57 3.49 20.76 0.93
CA TYR A 57 2.44 19.92 1.48
C TYR A 57 2.68 19.60 2.94
N LYS A 58 1.59 19.46 3.68
CA LYS A 58 1.55 19.04 5.08
C LYS A 58 0.80 17.73 5.21
N TYR A 59 1.37 16.78 5.94
CA TYR A 59 0.76 15.53 6.36
C TYR A 59 0.24 15.64 7.79
N ASP A 60 -1.03 15.26 7.98
CA ASP A 60 -1.68 15.13 9.27
C ASP A 60 -1.91 13.64 9.59
N PRO A 61 -1.16 13.06 10.55
CA PRO A 61 -1.29 11.65 10.92
C PRO A 61 -2.59 11.35 11.67
N SER A 62 -3.29 12.34 12.22
CA SER A 62 -4.53 12.11 12.98
C SER A 62 -5.71 11.73 12.09
N ASN A 63 -5.71 12.23 10.85
CA ASN A 63 -6.73 11.95 9.85
C ASN A 63 -6.20 11.14 8.66
N ASP A 64 -4.89 10.84 8.65
CA ASP A 64 -4.17 10.25 7.53
C ASP A 64 -4.41 11.02 6.22
N THR A 65 -4.11 12.32 6.23
CA THR A 65 -4.37 13.18 5.06
C THR A 65 -3.24 14.14 4.76
N TRP A 66 -3.13 14.51 3.48
CA TRP A 66 -2.24 15.55 3.00
C TRP A 66 -3.05 16.81 2.63
N THR A 67 -2.45 17.98 2.86
CA THR A 67 -3.00 19.28 2.45
C THR A 67 -1.91 20.13 1.82
N GLN A 68 -2.17 20.75 0.67
CA GLN A 68 -1.25 21.72 0.07
C GLN A 68 -1.27 23.03 0.87
N LEU A 69 -0.09 23.60 1.12
CA LEU A 69 0.11 24.86 1.83
C LEU A 69 0.59 25.95 0.88
N GLN A 70 0.99 27.10 1.42
CA GLN A 70 1.68 28.13 0.64
C GLN A 70 3.00 27.59 0.08
N ASP A 71 3.16 27.71 -1.24
CA ASP A 71 4.39 27.36 -1.95
C ASP A 71 5.61 28.14 -1.41
N PHE A 72 6.78 27.53 -1.51
CA PHE A 72 8.07 28.12 -1.18
C PHE A 72 8.28 29.41 -2.01
N PRO A 73 8.54 30.57 -1.39
CA PRO A 73 8.48 31.86 -2.08
C PRO A 73 9.69 32.16 -3.00
N ALA A 74 10.68 31.28 -3.05
CA ALA A 74 11.83 31.43 -3.94
C ALA A 74 11.72 30.46 -5.14
N VAL A 75 12.65 30.57 -6.08
CA VAL A 75 12.68 29.68 -7.26
C VAL A 75 12.74 28.22 -6.80
N GLY A 76 11.96 27.36 -7.44
CA GLY A 76 11.90 25.93 -7.15
C GLY A 76 13.26 25.26 -7.03
N ARG A 77 13.33 24.25 -6.15
CA ARG A 77 14.59 23.71 -5.64
C ARG A 77 14.67 22.20 -5.76
N GLY A 78 15.77 21.72 -6.32
CA GLY A 78 16.22 20.34 -6.20
C GLY A 78 17.48 20.26 -5.34
N TYR A 79 17.80 19.05 -4.86
CA TYR A 79 19.10 18.75 -4.23
C TYR A 79 19.44 19.61 -3.00
N SER A 80 18.42 20.12 -2.33
CA SER A 80 18.51 20.83 -1.05
C SER A 80 18.01 19.90 0.07
N TYR A 81 18.16 20.35 1.30
CA TYR A 81 17.65 19.70 2.50
C TYR A 81 17.09 20.75 3.46
N GLY A 82 16.33 20.29 4.45
CA GLY A 82 15.72 21.14 5.48
C GLY A 82 15.98 20.56 6.86
N VAL A 83 15.98 21.43 7.87
CA VAL A 83 16.15 21.03 9.27
C VAL A 83 15.17 21.76 10.18
N THR A 84 14.72 21.09 11.24
CA THR A 84 13.77 21.63 12.21
C THR A 84 14.46 22.09 13.50
N VAL A 85 14.05 23.25 14.02
CA VAL A 85 14.32 23.70 15.40
C VAL A 85 13.01 24.18 16.04
N GLY A 86 12.44 23.37 16.94
CA GLY A 86 11.10 23.62 17.50
C GLY A 86 10.03 23.60 16.40
N ASN A 87 9.14 24.60 16.38
CA ASN A 87 8.11 24.75 15.34
C ASN A 87 8.59 25.54 14.11
N LYS A 88 9.91 25.63 13.90
CA LYS A 88 10.49 26.31 12.75
C LYS A 88 11.32 25.35 11.91
N ALA A 89 11.23 25.49 10.59
CA ALA A 89 12.11 24.79 9.66
C ALA A 89 13.05 25.79 8.97
N TYR A 90 14.25 25.34 8.63
CA TYR A 90 15.23 26.13 7.90
C TYR A 90 15.67 25.37 6.65
N MET A 91 15.72 26.07 5.52
CA MET A 91 16.20 25.51 4.25
C MET A 91 16.84 26.58 3.37
N GLY A 92 17.58 26.13 2.37
CA GLY A 92 18.24 26.99 1.39
C GLY A 92 19.20 26.17 0.55
N LEU A 93 20.05 26.83 -0.27
CA LEU A 93 20.99 26.12 -1.15
C LEU A 93 20.26 25.14 -2.10
N GLY A 94 20.96 24.15 -2.66
CA GLY A 94 20.47 23.30 -3.75
C GLY A 94 20.67 23.95 -5.11
N SER A 95 19.96 23.44 -6.12
CA SER A 95 19.97 24.04 -7.45
C SER A 95 18.59 24.23 -8.03
N THR A 96 18.52 25.16 -8.96
CA THR A 96 17.36 25.47 -9.78
C THR A 96 17.43 24.71 -11.11
N ASP A 97 16.30 24.65 -11.82
CA ASP A 97 16.15 23.99 -13.13
C ASP A 97 17.14 24.51 -14.20
N ASN A 98 17.55 25.78 -14.09
CA ASN A 98 18.53 26.43 -14.96
C ASN A 98 20.01 26.19 -14.54
N GLY A 99 20.26 25.32 -13.56
CA GLY A 99 21.61 24.94 -13.12
C GLY A 99 22.34 26.00 -12.27
N LEU A 100 21.63 26.97 -11.72
CA LEU A 100 22.19 27.89 -10.71
C LEU A 100 22.17 27.23 -9.33
N TYR A 101 23.08 27.69 -8.47
CA TYR A 101 23.19 27.26 -7.07
C TYR A 101 22.94 28.46 -6.15
N PRO A 102 21.69 28.72 -5.75
CA PRO A 102 21.38 29.84 -4.86
C PRO A 102 22.07 29.70 -3.51
N ASN A 103 22.33 30.84 -2.88
CA ASN A 103 22.87 30.95 -1.52
C ASN A 103 21.85 31.56 -0.55
N ASP A 104 20.58 31.58 -0.94
CA ASP A 104 19.50 32.06 -0.11
C ASP A 104 19.25 31.12 1.07
N TRP A 105 18.75 31.69 2.15
CA TRP A 105 18.47 30.99 3.40
C TRP A 105 17.12 31.44 3.93
N TRP A 106 16.27 30.47 4.28
CA TRP A 106 14.88 30.70 4.59
C TRP A 106 14.49 29.99 5.89
N GLU A 107 13.64 30.65 6.65
CA GLU A 107 12.95 30.12 7.82
C GLU A 107 11.46 29.98 7.48
N TYR A 108 10.87 28.87 7.88
CA TYR A 108 9.44 28.63 7.80
C TYR A 108 8.86 28.45 9.20
N ASP A 109 7.82 29.23 9.51
CA ASP A 109 7.01 29.11 10.72
C ASP A 109 5.87 28.12 10.48
N MET A 110 5.97 26.92 11.07
CA MET A 110 5.02 25.83 10.86
C MET A 110 3.67 26.07 11.55
N ASP A 111 3.60 26.99 12.53
CA ASP A 111 2.35 27.30 13.24
C ASP A 111 1.49 28.29 12.46
N ASN A 112 2.15 29.21 11.73
CA ASN A 112 1.48 30.32 11.04
C ASN A 112 1.44 30.21 9.52
N ASP A 113 2.14 29.22 8.94
CA ASP A 113 2.32 29.08 7.48
C ASP A 113 2.98 30.33 6.86
N ILE A 114 4.13 30.74 7.42
CA ILE A 114 4.83 31.96 7.00
C ILE A 114 6.31 31.68 6.71
N TRP A 115 6.75 32.08 5.52
CA TRP A 115 8.16 32.09 5.12
C TRP A 115 8.83 33.43 5.42
N THR A 116 10.03 33.40 5.97
CA THR A 116 10.88 34.57 6.22
C THR A 116 12.29 34.34 5.67
N GLN A 117 12.76 35.23 4.80
CA GLN A 117 14.15 35.19 4.33
C GLN A 117 15.11 35.62 5.44
N LYS A 118 16.18 34.85 5.61
CA LYS A 118 17.24 35.05 6.60
C LYS A 118 18.53 35.53 5.92
N SER A 119 19.59 35.75 6.69
CA SER A 119 20.91 36.08 6.13
C SER A 119 21.38 34.98 5.18
N ASN A 120 21.60 35.36 3.92
CA ASN A 120 22.14 34.47 2.90
C ASN A 120 23.44 33.81 3.36
N PHE A 121 23.66 32.58 2.89
CA PHE A 121 24.90 31.87 3.10
C PHE A 121 26.07 32.62 2.42
N PRO A 122 27.16 32.95 3.15
CA PRO A 122 28.26 33.76 2.61
C PRO A 122 29.20 32.99 1.68
N GLY A 123 29.18 31.66 1.72
CA GLY A 123 30.00 30.82 0.84
C GLY A 123 29.34 30.55 -0.52
N ASN A 124 29.95 29.64 -1.27
CA ASN A 124 29.42 29.24 -2.58
C ASN A 124 28.14 28.40 -2.42
N GLY A 125 27.12 28.72 -3.22
CA GLY A 125 25.95 27.85 -3.39
C GLY A 125 26.36 26.44 -3.85
N ARG A 126 25.55 25.45 -3.50
CA ARG A 126 25.88 24.02 -3.63
C ARG A 126 24.65 23.12 -3.61
N ASN A 127 24.78 21.96 -4.25
CA ASN A 127 23.88 20.83 -4.15
C ASN A 127 24.31 19.88 -3.04
N HIS A 128 23.33 19.21 -2.46
CA HIS A 128 23.46 18.16 -1.45
C HIS A 128 24.37 18.53 -0.26
N PRO A 129 24.13 19.68 0.39
CA PRO A 129 24.85 20.01 1.62
C PRO A 129 24.49 19.01 2.73
N ALA A 130 25.43 18.77 3.63
CA ALA A 130 25.08 18.29 4.96
C ALA A 130 24.41 19.43 5.74
N MET A 131 23.27 19.18 6.41
CA MET A 131 22.62 20.17 7.28
C MET A 131 22.21 19.55 8.61
N ILE A 132 22.78 20.01 9.73
CA ILE A 132 22.60 19.38 11.04
C ILE A 132 22.26 20.42 12.10
N VAL A 133 21.23 20.15 12.90
CA VAL A 133 20.93 20.94 14.10
C VAL A 133 21.70 20.38 15.30
N VAL A 134 22.38 21.27 16.02
CA VAL A 134 22.98 20.95 17.32
C VAL A 134 22.70 22.11 18.27
N GLY A 135 21.87 21.87 19.28
CA GLY A 135 21.36 22.93 20.16
C GLY A 135 20.57 23.97 19.36
N ASN A 136 20.93 25.25 19.48
CA ASN A 136 20.27 26.37 18.79
C ASN A 136 21.09 26.89 17.58
N LYS A 137 21.83 25.98 16.95
CA LYS A 137 22.71 26.28 15.81
C LYS A 137 22.49 25.24 14.71
N ILE A 138 22.72 25.66 13.48
CA ILE A 138 22.66 24.80 12.30
C ILE A 138 24.05 24.73 11.69
N TYR A 139 24.58 23.52 11.52
CA TYR A 139 25.84 23.28 10.86
C TYR A 139 25.59 22.86 9.42
N MET A 140 26.36 23.43 8.49
CA MET A 140 26.21 23.17 7.06
C MET A 140 27.58 23.01 6.40
N GLY A 141 27.72 22.02 5.52
CA GLY A 141 28.95 21.84 4.76
C GLY A 141 28.85 20.79 3.67
N CYS A 142 30.00 20.38 3.12
CA CYS A 142 30.08 19.39 2.04
C CYS A 142 29.26 19.80 0.80
N GLY A 143 28.89 18.83 -0.05
CA GLY A 143 28.09 19.04 -1.25
C GLY A 143 28.95 19.28 -2.49
N SER A 144 28.33 19.78 -3.57
CA SER A 144 29.05 20.07 -4.82
C SER A 144 28.49 21.28 -5.55
N ASN A 145 29.30 21.85 -6.42
CA ASN A 145 28.87 22.83 -7.42
C ASN A 145 29.73 22.67 -8.69
N ASN A 146 29.66 23.65 -9.60
CA ASN A 146 30.42 23.63 -10.85
C ASN A 146 31.95 23.60 -10.67
N ASN A 147 32.47 23.88 -9.45
CA ASN A 147 33.90 23.81 -9.13
C ASN A 147 34.31 22.46 -8.49
N GLY A 148 33.36 21.54 -8.29
CA GLY A 148 33.60 20.21 -7.72
C GLY A 148 33.01 20.01 -6.32
N ASN A 149 33.47 18.94 -5.67
CA ASN A 149 33.02 18.55 -4.34
C ASN A 149 33.65 19.43 -3.26
N LEU A 150 32.88 19.72 -2.22
CA LEU A 150 33.23 20.61 -1.13
C LEU A 150 33.45 19.82 0.16
N GLY A 151 34.24 20.39 1.07
CA GLY A 151 34.50 19.85 2.41
C GLY A 151 34.48 20.94 3.49
N ASP A 152 34.11 22.17 3.11
CA ASP A 152 34.02 23.30 4.03
C ASP A 152 32.89 23.09 5.05
N TRP A 153 33.06 23.70 6.22
CA TRP A 153 32.14 23.57 7.34
C TRP A 153 31.74 24.94 7.89
N TRP A 154 30.45 25.12 8.14
CA TRP A 154 29.88 26.40 8.56
C TRP A 154 28.89 26.20 9.69
N GLU A 155 28.80 27.21 10.55
CA GLU A 155 27.81 27.34 11.61
C GLU A 155 26.90 28.54 11.32
N TYR A 156 25.60 28.33 11.37
CA TYR A 156 24.58 29.35 11.40
C TYR A 156 24.01 29.47 12.82
N ASP A 157 24.11 30.66 13.38
CA ASP A 157 23.54 31.00 14.68
C ASP A 157 22.14 31.61 14.50
N ILE A 158 21.13 30.88 14.96
CA ILE A 158 19.71 31.23 14.75
C ILE A 158 19.33 32.54 15.45
N ASN A 159 19.90 32.81 16.63
CA ASN A 159 19.55 33.99 17.43
C ASN A 159 20.09 35.27 16.81
N THR A 160 21.27 35.19 16.21
CA THR A 160 21.96 36.35 15.64
C THR A 160 21.81 36.47 14.13
N ASP A 161 21.18 35.48 13.47
CA ASP A 161 21.01 35.42 12.02
C ASP A 161 22.36 35.60 11.29
N SER A 162 23.37 34.86 11.74
CA SER A 162 24.75 35.03 11.28
C SER A 162 25.45 33.71 11.01
N TRP A 163 26.34 33.72 10.00
CA TRP A 163 27.13 32.58 9.57
C TRP A 163 28.60 32.75 9.99
N THR A 164 29.21 31.67 10.49
CA THR A 164 30.63 31.62 10.86
C THR A 164 31.28 30.38 10.25
N GLN A 165 32.41 30.53 9.56
CA GLN A 165 33.16 29.39 9.05
C GLN A 165 33.85 28.64 10.21
N LYS A 166 33.84 27.32 10.13
CA LYS A 166 34.40 26.38 11.10
C LYS A 166 35.48 25.51 10.44
N PRO A 167 36.25 24.74 11.22
CA PRO A 167 37.20 23.80 10.66
C PRO A 167 36.53 22.80 9.72
N ASP A 168 37.05 22.73 8.51
CA ASP A 168 36.59 21.85 7.44
C ASP A 168 36.58 20.36 7.85
N LEU A 169 35.75 19.56 7.18
CA LEU A 169 35.72 18.11 7.38
C LEU A 169 37.11 17.52 7.07
N PRO A 170 37.72 16.71 7.96
CA PRO A 170 39.06 16.16 7.74
C PRO A 170 39.11 15.03 6.69
N GLY A 171 37.96 14.49 6.30
CA GLY A 171 37.84 13.47 5.25
C GLY A 171 37.87 14.05 3.83
N ASN A 172 37.73 13.18 2.84
CA ASN A 172 37.63 13.61 1.44
C ASN A 172 36.42 14.54 1.23
N ASN A 173 36.60 15.57 0.40
CA ASN A 173 35.50 16.38 -0.12
C ASN A 173 34.46 15.47 -0.79
N ARG A 174 33.20 15.67 -0.45
CA ARG A 174 32.15 14.72 -0.78
C ARG A 174 30.82 15.37 -1.13
N HIS A 175 30.17 14.76 -2.10
CA HIS A 175 28.81 14.99 -2.52
C HIS A 175 27.88 13.96 -1.88
N HIS A 176 26.60 14.28 -1.69
CA HIS A 176 25.62 13.38 -1.07
C HIS A 176 26.05 12.82 0.31
N PRO A 177 26.57 13.65 1.22
CA PRO A 177 26.88 13.16 2.57
C PRO A 177 25.59 12.75 3.27
N PHE A 178 25.68 11.72 4.10
CA PHE A 178 24.68 11.46 5.13
C PHE A 178 25.11 12.14 6.42
N TYR A 179 24.14 12.49 7.24
CA TYR A 179 24.38 13.26 8.45
C TYR A 179 23.26 13.10 9.48
N PHE A 180 23.60 13.32 10.76
CA PHE A 180 22.62 13.39 11.84
C PHE A 180 23.19 14.14 13.04
N GLY A 181 22.30 14.68 13.88
CA GLY A 181 22.65 15.36 15.13
C GLY A 181 22.33 14.45 16.31
N ILE A 182 23.31 14.17 17.16
CA ILE A 182 23.10 13.36 18.36
C ILE A 182 23.66 14.07 19.58
N GLY A 183 22.76 14.44 20.49
CA GLY A 183 23.11 15.24 21.66
C GLY A 183 23.74 16.58 21.25
N ASN A 184 24.98 16.80 21.66
CA ASN A 184 25.74 18.03 21.38
C ASN A 184 26.70 17.90 20.19
N TYR A 185 26.52 16.89 19.33
CA TYR A 185 27.46 16.57 18.26
C TYR A 185 26.77 16.46 16.91
N ALA A 186 27.47 16.87 15.85
CA ALA A 186 27.08 16.62 14.47
C ALA A 186 27.89 15.45 13.92
N TYR A 187 27.24 14.57 13.15
CA TYR A 187 27.86 13.43 12.49
C TYR A 187 27.70 13.57 10.99
N VAL A 188 28.78 13.30 10.25
CA VAL A 188 28.81 13.38 8.79
C VAL A 188 29.62 12.21 8.26
N GLY A 189 29.10 11.54 7.24
CA GLY A 189 29.78 10.42 6.61
C GLY A 189 29.19 10.10 5.24
N PHE A 190 29.54 8.92 4.72
CA PHE A 190 29.07 8.45 3.42
C PHE A 190 29.34 9.46 2.27
N GLY A 191 28.55 9.38 1.20
CA GLY A 191 28.67 10.22 0.02
C GLY A 191 29.80 9.76 -0.89
N HIS A 192 30.05 10.54 -1.94
CA HIS A 192 31.07 10.21 -2.93
C HIS A 192 31.96 11.39 -3.28
N GLY A 193 33.21 11.10 -3.63
CA GLY A 193 34.20 12.12 -3.98
C GLY A 193 34.98 11.81 -5.25
N SER A 194 36.07 12.56 -5.46
CA SER A 194 36.91 12.49 -6.66
C SER A 194 38.21 11.71 -6.45
N VAL A 195 38.43 11.17 -5.25
CA VAL A 195 39.62 10.37 -4.89
C VAL A 195 39.21 9.16 -4.05
N SER A 196 40.00 8.08 -4.09
CA SER A 196 39.76 6.88 -3.28
C SER A 196 39.75 7.18 -1.78
N GLY A 197 38.96 6.41 -1.02
CA GLY A 197 38.81 6.52 0.43
C GLY A 197 38.28 5.23 1.05
N PRO A 198 38.01 5.20 2.36
CA PRO A 198 37.45 4.02 3.03
C PRO A 198 36.14 3.57 2.36
N GLY A 199 36.02 2.27 2.07
CA GLY A 199 34.83 1.70 1.42
C GLY A 199 34.73 1.91 -0.09
N SER A 200 35.62 2.71 -0.71
CA SER A 200 35.50 3.03 -2.13
C SER A 200 35.77 1.82 -3.03
N ASN A 201 34.84 1.53 -3.94
CA ASN A 201 35.01 0.54 -4.99
C ASN A 201 36.01 1.05 -6.06
N PRO A 202 37.17 0.40 -6.24
CA PRO A 202 38.19 0.87 -7.20
C PRO A 202 37.79 0.61 -8.65
N SER A 203 36.72 -0.15 -8.90
CA SER A 203 36.20 -0.43 -10.24
C SER A 203 35.27 0.67 -10.77
N THR A 204 34.87 1.63 -9.94
CA THR A 204 34.07 2.79 -10.35
C THR A 204 34.90 4.07 -10.28
N SER A 205 34.50 5.08 -11.07
CA SER A 205 35.13 6.42 -11.04
C SER A 205 34.54 7.35 -9.97
N SER A 206 33.52 6.88 -9.26
CA SER A 206 32.81 7.61 -8.24
C SER A 206 33.11 6.95 -6.90
N TYR A 207 34.11 7.49 -6.21
CA TYR A 207 34.61 6.89 -4.97
C TYR A 207 33.61 7.14 -3.84
N ILE A 208 32.70 6.19 -3.62
CA ILE A 208 31.72 6.22 -2.52
C ILE A 208 32.41 5.80 -1.22
N TYR A 209 32.16 6.54 -0.14
CA TYR A 209 32.84 6.32 1.14
C TYR A 209 31.92 5.63 2.14
N ASN A 210 32.49 4.89 3.09
CA ASN A 210 31.77 4.34 4.25
C ASN A 210 32.30 4.86 5.60
N ASP A 211 33.09 5.95 5.57
CA ASP A 211 33.62 6.61 6.76
C ASP A 211 32.58 7.55 7.41
N PHE A 212 32.75 7.79 8.71
CA PHE A 212 31.98 8.76 9.49
C PHE A 212 32.90 9.59 10.38
N TYR A 213 32.51 10.85 10.60
CA TYR A 213 33.17 11.77 11.51
C TYR A 213 32.15 12.45 12.41
N ARG A 214 32.54 12.70 13.64
CA ARG A 214 31.81 13.48 14.64
C ARG A 214 32.49 14.82 14.84
N TYR A 215 31.74 15.90 14.70
CA TYR A 215 32.14 17.26 15.05
C TYR A 215 31.69 17.61 16.47
N ASP A 216 32.58 18.22 17.24
CA ASP A 216 32.34 18.76 18.57
C ASP A 216 32.35 20.31 18.53
N PRO A 217 31.18 20.95 18.55
CA PRO A 217 31.06 22.41 18.60
C PRO A 217 31.72 23.09 19.80
N SER A 218 31.98 22.37 20.90
CA SER A 218 32.53 22.99 22.12
C SER A 218 34.02 23.34 21.99
N ASN A 219 34.72 22.71 21.05
CA ASN A 219 36.16 22.88 20.82
C ASN A 219 36.52 22.96 19.32
N ASP A 220 35.53 23.00 18.44
CA ASP A 220 35.67 23.02 16.98
C ASP A 220 36.56 21.87 16.44
N ALA A 221 36.47 20.68 17.03
CA ALA A 221 37.27 19.52 16.64
C ALA A 221 36.45 18.39 16.00
N TRP A 222 37.08 17.69 15.07
CA TRP A 222 36.54 16.48 14.45
C TRP A 222 37.19 15.22 15.03
N MET A 223 36.42 14.14 15.09
CA MET A 223 36.86 12.79 15.47
C MET A 223 36.31 11.79 14.46
N GLN A 224 37.14 10.87 13.97
CA GLN A 224 36.67 9.78 13.12
C GLN A 224 35.96 8.72 13.98
N MET A 225 34.82 8.24 13.50
CA MET A 225 34.04 7.17 14.10
C MET A 225 34.29 5.85 13.38
N ASN A 226 33.78 4.73 13.89
CA ASN A 226 33.81 3.47 13.18
C ASN A 226 33.14 3.58 11.80
N ASN A 227 33.80 3.00 10.80
CA ASN A 227 33.24 2.92 9.46
C ASN A 227 31.95 2.09 9.48
N PHE A 228 31.05 2.41 8.56
CA PHE A 228 29.84 1.65 8.36
C PHE A 228 30.16 0.20 7.93
N PRO A 229 29.53 -0.81 8.55
CA PRO A 229 29.96 -2.21 8.43
C PRO A 229 29.48 -2.93 7.16
N SER A 230 28.54 -2.34 6.41
CA SER A 230 28.06 -2.88 5.13
C SER A 230 28.62 -2.06 3.96
N GLU A 231 28.14 -2.33 2.76
CA GLU A 231 28.50 -1.64 1.53
C GLU A 231 28.36 -0.11 1.68
N ALA A 232 29.29 0.61 1.07
CA ALA A 232 29.26 2.07 1.02
C ALA A 232 27.99 2.52 0.27
N ARG A 233 27.44 3.69 0.64
CA ARG A 233 26.16 4.14 0.07
C ARG A 233 26.12 5.64 -0.20
N VAL A 234 25.26 6.01 -1.14
CA VAL A 234 25.03 7.39 -1.58
C VAL A 234 23.54 7.59 -1.86
N ALA A 235 23.07 8.84 -1.89
CA ALA A 235 21.71 9.18 -2.31
C ALA A 235 20.59 8.46 -1.55
N GLY A 236 20.80 8.07 -0.30
CA GLY A 236 19.73 7.61 0.57
C GLY A 236 19.12 8.78 1.35
N THR A 237 18.56 8.47 2.50
CA THR A 237 18.04 9.47 3.44
C THR A 237 18.48 9.15 4.86
N GLN A 238 18.40 10.14 5.74
CA GLN A 238 18.95 10.10 7.09
C GLN A 238 18.07 10.85 8.08
N LEU A 239 18.13 10.46 9.35
CA LEU A 239 17.46 11.17 10.43
C LEU A 239 18.16 10.99 11.77
N SER A 240 17.74 11.81 12.74
CA SER A 240 18.14 11.72 14.14
C SER A 240 16.90 11.45 14.98
N TYR A 241 16.96 10.48 15.88
CA TYR A 241 15.85 10.20 16.79
C TYR A 241 16.36 9.67 18.12
N GLN A 242 15.88 10.24 19.24
CA GLN A 242 16.19 9.83 20.62
C GLN A 242 17.67 9.48 20.90
N GLY A 243 18.59 10.31 20.39
CA GLY A 243 20.02 10.11 20.63
C GLY A 243 20.68 9.02 19.76
N LYS A 244 20.02 8.63 18.67
CA LYS A 244 20.52 7.71 17.64
C LYS A 244 20.50 8.39 16.28
N GLY A 245 21.35 7.92 15.38
CA GLY A 245 21.34 8.28 13.97
C GLY A 245 20.77 7.14 13.15
N TYR A 246 20.10 7.45 12.04
CA TYR A 246 19.61 6.42 11.14
C TYR A 246 19.88 6.75 9.68
N VAL A 247 20.06 5.72 8.87
CA VAL A 247 20.23 5.82 7.42
C VAL A 247 19.36 4.79 6.71
N LEU A 248 18.74 5.20 5.60
CA LEU A 248 17.82 4.37 4.83
C LEU A 248 18.09 4.50 3.34
N SER A 249 17.97 3.38 2.63
CA SER A 249 17.93 3.35 1.16
C SER A 249 19.18 3.96 0.49
N GLY A 250 19.09 4.19 -0.82
CA GLY A 250 20.12 4.80 -1.66
C GLY A 250 20.72 3.83 -2.66
N ASP A 251 21.81 4.27 -3.27
CA ASP A 251 22.64 3.46 -4.18
C ASP A 251 23.86 2.91 -3.41
N GLY A 252 24.33 1.73 -3.84
CA GLY A 252 25.53 1.05 -3.35
C GLY A 252 26.84 1.66 -3.86
N ASP A 253 27.95 0.98 -3.58
CA ASP A 253 29.32 1.44 -3.86
C ASP A 253 29.66 1.47 -5.36
N ASP A 254 28.78 0.89 -6.18
CA ASP A 254 28.84 0.85 -7.62
C ASP A 254 27.96 1.93 -8.31
N HIS A 255 27.29 2.79 -7.52
CA HIS A 255 26.24 3.72 -7.98
C HIS A 255 25.00 3.03 -8.56
N GLY A 256 24.83 1.73 -8.32
CA GLY A 256 23.62 0.99 -8.61
C GLY A 256 22.66 0.96 -7.42
N PRO A 257 21.37 0.64 -7.63
CA PRO A 257 20.43 0.46 -6.53
C PRO A 257 20.88 -0.66 -5.59
N LEU A 258 20.73 -0.46 -4.28
CA LEU A 258 20.95 -1.54 -3.30
C LEU A 258 19.98 -2.72 -3.54
N ASP A 259 20.40 -3.93 -3.17
CA ASP A 259 19.59 -5.15 -3.29
C ASP A 259 18.30 -5.13 -2.44
N SER A 260 18.21 -4.22 -1.46
CA SER A 260 17.02 -4.04 -0.63
C SER A 260 16.88 -2.60 -0.13
N GLY A 261 15.70 -2.26 0.40
CA GLY A 261 15.43 -0.99 1.10
C GLY A 261 16.08 -0.89 2.48
N GLU A 262 17.39 -1.14 2.57
CA GLU A 262 18.11 -1.27 3.84
C GLU A 262 17.86 -0.09 4.80
N PHE A 263 17.73 -0.42 6.08
CA PHE A 263 17.54 0.53 7.16
C PHE A 263 18.51 0.22 8.30
N TRP A 264 19.28 1.21 8.76
CA TRP A 264 20.30 1.05 9.79
C TRP A 264 20.19 2.10 10.88
N GLU A 265 20.44 1.69 12.12
CA GLU A 265 20.59 2.53 13.31
C GLU A 265 22.06 2.62 13.72
N TYR A 266 22.49 3.81 14.12
CA TYR A 266 23.79 4.09 14.75
C TYR A 266 23.64 4.40 16.24
N ASP A 267 24.39 3.67 17.08
CA ASP A 267 24.53 3.94 18.51
C ASP A 267 25.85 4.67 18.80
N PRO A 268 25.82 5.93 19.26
CA PRO A 268 27.03 6.69 19.59
C PRO A 268 27.73 6.18 20.88
N ASN A 269 27.05 5.43 21.76
CA ASN A 269 27.63 4.97 23.02
C ASN A 269 28.61 3.82 22.81
N SER A 270 28.29 2.93 21.88
CA SER A 270 29.12 1.80 21.48
C SER A 270 29.86 2.02 20.17
N ASP A 271 29.60 3.14 19.48
CA ASP A 271 30.11 3.44 18.14
C ASP A 271 29.86 2.28 17.16
N SER A 272 28.59 1.85 17.07
CA SER A 272 28.21 0.66 16.33
C SER A 272 26.92 0.82 15.56
N TRP A 273 26.82 0.10 14.44
CA TRP A 273 25.63 0.08 13.58
C TRP A 273 24.85 -1.23 13.75
N THR A 274 23.52 -1.13 13.74
CA THR A 274 22.60 -2.27 13.76
C THR A 274 21.64 -2.17 12.60
N GLN A 275 21.48 -3.25 11.83
CA GLN A 275 20.51 -3.31 10.75
C GLN A 275 19.10 -3.51 11.32
N LEU A 276 18.17 -2.66 10.90
CA LEU A 276 16.75 -2.76 11.19
C LEU A 276 16.02 -3.42 10.01
N SER A 277 14.73 -3.64 10.16
CA SER A 277 13.89 -4.17 9.07
C SER A 277 13.85 -3.18 7.90
N SER A 278 14.29 -3.65 6.73
CA SER A 278 14.24 -2.87 5.48
C SER A 278 12.85 -2.33 5.19
N HIS A 279 12.78 -1.14 4.58
CA HIS A 279 11.51 -0.59 4.11
C HIS A 279 10.94 -1.43 2.96
N PRO A 280 9.61 -1.40 2.72
CA PRO A 280 8.99 -2.14 1.64
C PRO A 280 9.48 -1.67 0.27
N GLY A 281 9.52 -2.59 -0.70
CA GLY A 281 9.91 -2.30 -2.07
C GLY A 281 11.41 -2.34 -2.33
N ASN A 282 11.81 -1.80 -3.48
CA ASN A 282 13.20 -1.70 -3.92
C ASN A 282 13.92 -0.55 -3.22
N ALA A 283 15.25 -0.52 -3.31
CA ALA A 283 16.02 0.65 -2.95
C ALA A 283 15.56 1.88 -3.76
N ILE A 284 15.28 2.96 -3.04
CA ILE A 284 14.86 4.24 -3.58
C ILE A 284 16.02 5.23 -3.54
N TRP A 285 16.25 5.88 -4.69
CA TRP A 285 17.20 6.97 -4.84
C TRP A 285 16.60 8.29 -4.39
N ALA A 286 17.32 8.98 -3.51
CA ALA A 286 17.01 10.26 -2.90
C ALA A 286 15.59 10.41 -2.35
N PRO A 287 15.17 9.50 -1.43
CA PRO A 287 13.88 9.59 -0.77
C PRO A 287 13.86 10.69 0.30
N GLY A 288 12.65 11.13 0.64
CA GLY A 288 12.38 11.98 1.79
C GLY A 288 12.12 11.16 3.04
N ASN A 289 12.28 11.81 4.19
CA ASN A 289 11.78 11.27 5.45
C ASN A 289 11.43 12.37 6.44
N PHE A 290 10.56 12.07 7.39
CA PHE A 290 10.37 12.90 8.58
C PHE A 290 9.92 12.05 9.75
N VAL A 291 10.00 12.59 10.96
CA VAL A 291 9.60 11.87 12.18
C VAL A 291 8.46 12.60 12.86
N ILE A 292 7.35 11.91 13.14
CA ILE A 292 6.26 12.42 13.96
C ILE A 292 6.05 11.45 15.12
N GLY A 293 6.13 11.96 16.35
CA GLY A 293 6.10 11.15 17.55
C GLY A 293 7.20 10.09 17.56
N CYS A 294 6.85 8.84 17.29
CA CYS A 294 7.76 7.70 17.31
C CYS A 294 7.87 6.95 15.99
N ASN A 295 7.26 7.52 14.96
CA ASN A 295 7.25 6.93 13.65
C ASN A 295 8.14 7.76 12.72
N VAL A 296 9.08 7.07 12.06
CA VAL A 296 9.67 7.62 10.84
C VAL A 296 8.69 7.38 9.70
N TYR A 297 8.49 8.39 8.86
CA TYR A 297 7.77 8.32 7.61
C TYR A 297 8.78 8.37 6.48
N PHE A 298 8.71 7.40 5.58
CA PHE A 298 9.56 7.25 4.41
C PHE A 298 8.70 7.41 3.15
N LEU A 299 9.14 8.26 2.22
CA LEU A 299 8.31 8.66 1.08
C LEU A 299 9.15 9.20 -0.08
N LEU A 300 8.55 9.15 -1.28
CA LEU A 300 9.08 9.77 -2.49
C LEU A 300 10.48 9.27 -2.85
N GLY A 301 11.15 9.92 -3.79
CA GLY A 301 12.39 9.45 -4.40
C GLY A 301 12.16 8.83 -5.78
N GLN A 302 13.19 8.16 -6.30
CA GLN A 302 13.16 7.51 -7.61
C GLN A 302 13.57 6.05 -7.48
N ASP A 303 12.71 5.14 -7.95
CA ASP A 303 13.07 3.73 -8.11
C ASP A 303 13.73 3.54 -9.49
N ASN A 304 14.99 3.10 -9.47
CA ASN A 304 15.83 2.90 -10.64
C ASN A 304 16.00 1.42 -11.04
N THR A 305 15.28 0.49 -10.39
CA THR A 305 15.43 -0.95 -10.64
C THR A 305 14.71 -1.43 -11.92
N GLY A 306 13.71 -0.67 -12.39
CA GLY A 306 12.97 -0.96 -13.60
C GLY A 306 13.69 -0.53 -14.88
N PHE A 307 13.17 -0.95 -16.04
CA PHE A 307 13.67 -0.49 -17.35
C PHE A 307 13.51 1.03 -17.54
N PHE A 308 12.49 1.62 -16.90
CA PHE A 308 12.31 3.06 -16.79
C PHE A 308 12.24 3.46 -15.31
N PRO A 309 12.92 4.55 -14.90
CA PRO A 309 12.79 5.07 -13.55
C PRO A 309 11.34 5.47 -13.24
N THR A 310 10.93 5.26 -11.99
CA THR A 310 9.61 5.69 -11.49
C THR A 310 9.76 6.52 -10.23
N THR A 311 8.81 7.42 -9.96
CA THR A 311 8.79 8.24 -8.75
C THR A 311 7.59 7.87 -7.87
N PRO A 312 7.73 6.89 -6.95
CA PRO A 312 6.60 6.42 -6.15
C PRO A 312 6.06 7.53 -5.24
N VAL A 313 4.75 7.55 -5.05
CA VAL A 313 4.04 8.46 -4.13
C VAL A 313 3.62 7.76 -2.83
N SER A 314 3.96 6.49 -2.66
CA SER A 314 3.67 5.73 -1.45
C SER A 314 4.41 6.31 -0.26
N VAL A 315 3.73 6.32 0.89
CA VAL A 315 4.27 6.74 2.18
C VAL A 315 4.18 5.56 3.12
N TYR A 316 5.29 5.21 3.77
CA TYR A 316 5.35 4.14 4.75
C TYR A 316 5.82 4.69 6.08
N LYS A 317 5.21 4.26 7.18
CA LYS A 317 5.67 4.57 8.53
C LYS A 317 6.29 3.34 9.19
N TYR A 318 7.31 3.58 10.02
CA TYR A 318 7.95 2.57 10.87
C TYR A 318 8.15 3.11 12.28
N LYS A 319 7.83 2.28 13.26
CA LYS A 319 7.97 2.62 14.67
C LYS A 319 9.41 2.43 15.15
N LEU A 320 10.09 3.53 15.44
CA LEU A 320 11.53 3.55 15.80
C LEU A 320 11.82 2.99 17.20
N ASN A 321 10.89 3.10 18.14
CA ASN A 321 11.09 2.65 19.53
C ASN A 321 9.80 2.06 20.14
N ASN A 322 9.97 1.01 20.94
CA ASN A 322 8.93 0.36 21.75
C ASN A 322 8.58 1.13 23.03
N ASP A 323 9.39 2.11 23.43
CA ASP A 323 9.04 3.05 24.51
C ASP A 323 7.84 3.91 24.14
N CYS A 324 7.42 3.87 22.87
CA CYS A 324 6.17 4.44 22.45
C CYS A 324 5.12 3.35 22.30
N GLY A 325 3.87 3.66 22.62
CA GLY A 325 2.76 2.72 22.55
C GLY A 325 1.58 3.24 23.34
N CYS A 326 0.48 2.50 23.34
CA CYS A 326 -0.66 2.93 24.12
C CYS A 326 -0.34 3.00 25.62
N THR A 327 -0.49 4.18 26.21
CA THR A 327 -0.26 4.42 27.65
C THR A 327 -1.53 4.35 28.49
N ASP A 328 -2.71 4.30 27.85
CA ASP A 328 -3.99 4.22 28.54
C ASP A 328 -4.30 2.77 28.98
N PRO A 329 -4.39 2.47 30.29
CA PRO A 329 -4.69 1.13 30.80
C PRO A 329 -6.10 0.63 30.46
N LEU A 330 -6.99 1.46 29.92
CA LEU A 330 -8.33 1.07 29.47
C LEU A 330 -8.34 0.58 28.02
N ALA A 331 -7.28 0.77 27.24
CA ALA A 331 -7.19 0.31 25.86
C ALA A 331 -6.77 -1.17 25.78
N PHE A 332 -7.22 -1.85 24.73
CA PHE A 332 -6.93 -3.27 24.48
C PHE A 332 -5.45 -3.54 24.15
N ASN A 333 -4.74 -2.56 23.60
CA ASN A 333 -3.32 -2.64 23.27
C ASN A 333 -2.42 -1.85 24.23
N TYR A 334 -2.88 -1.61 25.47
CA TYR A 334 -2.09 -0.99 26.53
C TYR A 334 -0.73 -1.69 26.71
N SER A 335 0.34 -0.88 26.80
CA SER A 335 1.69 -1.35 27.12
C SER A 335 2.20 -0.68 28.38
N SER A 336 2.51 -1.46 29.41
CA SER A 336 3.21 -0.96 30.61
C SER A 336 4.66 -0.53 30.36
N LEU A 337 5.20 -0.84 29.18
CA LEU A 337 6.54 -0.42 28.75
C LEU A 337 6.50 0.89 27.95
N ALA A 338 5.33 1.33 27.49
CA ALA A 338 5.19 2.60 26.80
C ALA A 338 5.37 3.74 27.81
N LEU A 339 6.35 4.60 27.53
CA LEU A 339 6.64 5.86 28.23
C LEU A 339 6.03 7.06 27.51
N ILE A 340 5.75 6.93 26.20
CA ILE A 340 5.21 7.98 25.34
C ILE A 340 3.98 7.42 24.62
N ASP A 341 2.85 8.10 24.73
CA ASP A 341 1.66 7.74 23.96
C ASP A 341 1.86 8.07 22.48
N ASP A 342 1.72 7.07 21.61
CA ASP A 342 1.83 7.22 20.15
C ASP A 342 0.47 7.38 19.46
N GLY A 343 -0.62 7.53 20.23
CA GLY A 343 -1.98 7.62 19.71
C GLY A 343 -2.53 6.29 19.21
N SER A 344 -1.81 5.17 19.39
CA SER A 344 -2.26 3.85 18.96
C SER A 344 -3.32 3.22 19.86
N CYS A 345 -3.71 3.88 20.97
CA CYS A 345 -4.66 3.31 21.93
C CYS A 345 -5.96 2.86 21.30
N CYS A 346 -6.19 1.54 21.35
CA CYS A 346 -7.34 0.89 20.78
C CYS A 346 -8.42 0.68 21.83
N PHE A 347 -9.59 1.29 21.63
CA PHE A 347 -10.74 1.18 22.52
C PHE A 347 -11.90 0.37 21.95
N ILE A 348 -11.78 -0.12 20.71
CA ILE A 348 -12.82 -0.90 20.03
C ILE A 348 -12.23 -2.26 19.66
N SER A 349 -12.77 -3.32 20.28
CA SER A 349 -12.45 -4.70 19.96
C SER A 349 -13.56 -5.33 19.11
N GLY A 350 -13.18 -6.18 18.17
CA GLY A 350 -14.12 -6.91 17.31
C GLY A 350 -13.38 -7.68 16.23
N CYS A 351 -14.11 -8.29 15.31
CA CYS A 351 -13.48 -9.02 14.21
C CYS A 351 -12.82 -8.06 13.21
N MET A 352 -11.51 -8.20 13.04
CA MET A 352 -10.72 -7.40 12.09
C MET A 352 -10.52 -8.08 10.73
N ASP A 353 -11.00 -9.32 10.56
CA ASP A 353 -10.90 -10.04 9.29
C ASP A 353 -12.01 -9.59 8.32
N PRO A 354 -11.68 -8.89 7.22
CA PRO A 354 -12.68 -8.45 6.24
C PRO A 354 -13.36 -9.60 5.49
N LEU A 355 -12.85 -10.83 5.60
CA LEU A 355 -13.46 -12.05 5.07
C LEU A 355 -14.30 -12.82 6.10
N SER A 356 -14.74 -12.14 7.16
CA SER A 356 -15.67 -12.69 8.17
C SER A 356 -17.04 -11.98 8.15
N VAL A 357 -18.11 -12.71 8.54
CA VAL A 357 -19.50 -12.20 8.44
C VAL A 357 -19.82 -11.09 9.44
N ASN A 358 -19.04 -11.00 10.52
CA ASN A 358 -19.16 -10.00 11.57
C ASN A 358 -17.95 -9.05 11.61
N TYR A 359 -17.28 -8.86 10.47
CA TYR A 359 -16.22 -7.86 10.32
C TYR A 359 -16.68 -6.50 10.84
N ASP A 360 -15.89 -5.90 11.71
CA ASP A 360 -16.09 -4.56 12.24
C ASP A 360 -14.98 -3.64 11.75
N SER A 361 -15.31 -2.74 10.83
CA SER A 361 -14.35 -1.78 10.27
C SER A 361 -13.84 -0.76 11.28
N LEU A 362 -14.45 -0.66 12.47
CA LEU A 362 -14.01 0.21 13.55
C LEU A 362 -13.14 -0.52 14.58
N ALA A 363 -13.07 -1.86 14.53
CA ALA A 363 -12.23 -2.64 15.43
C ALA A 363 -10.74 -2.43 15.11
N CYS A 364 -9.99 -2.07 16.14
CA CYS A 364 -8.52 -1.93 16.09
C CYS A 364 -7.81 -3.03 16.90
N HIS A 365 -8.57 -3.93 17.51
CA HIS A 365 -8.08 -5.08 18.25
C HIS A 365 -8.96 -6.30 17.96
N ASP A 366 -8.34 -7.35 17.44
CA ASP A 366 -9.01 -8.62 17.17
C ASP A 366 -9.25 -9.37 18.48
N ASP A 367 -10.53 -9.55 18.84
CA ASP A 367 -10.94 -10.30 20.03
C ASP A 367 -11.19 -11.79 19.75
N GLY A 368 -10.90 -12.25 18.52
CA GLY A 368 -11.15 -13.62 18.08
C GLY A 368 -12.62 -13.93 17.85
N SER A 369 -13.50 -12.92 17.77
CA SER A 369 -14.92 -13.10 17.48
C SER A 369 -15.22 -13.38 16.01
N CYS A 370 -14.23 -13.37 15.12
CA CYS A 370 -14.42 -13.58 13.68
C CYS A 370 -15.17 -14.87 13.35
N VAL A 371 -16.31 -14.71 12.68
CA VAL A 371 -17.17 -15.80 12.24
C VAL A 371 -16.96 -16.02 10.74
N PRO A 372 -16.47 -17.20 10.32
CA PRO A 372 -16.28 -17.50 8.91
C PRO A 372 -17.62 -17.54 8.17
N ALA A 373 -17.63 -17.11 6.92
CA ALA A 373 -18.80 -17.22 6.06
C ALA A 373 -19.03 -18.67 5.62
N ILE A 374 -20.18 -19.21 6.01
CA ILE A 374 -20.70 -20.50 5.54
C ILE A 374 -21.87 -20.16 4.62
N ILE A 375 -21.61 -20.25 3.32
CA ILE A 375 -22.55 -19.88 2.26
C ILE A 375 -23.44 -21.09 1.99
N GLY A 376 -24.75 -20.90 2.01
CA GLY A 376 -25.67 -21.98 1.66
C GLY A 376 -27.13 -21.58 1.67
N CYS A 377 -27.99 -22.53 1.25
CA CYS A 377 -29.42 -22.31 1.32
C CYS A 377 -29.91 -22.41 2.77
N MET A 378 -30.41 -21.30 3.32
CA MET A 378 -30.94 -21.27 4.69
C MET A 378 -32.45 -21.58 4.78
N ASN A 379 -33.10 -21.96 3.68
CA ASN A 379 -34.52 -22.31 3.66
C ASN A 379 -34.73 -23.78 4.07
N PRO A 380 -35.37 -24.09 5.22
CA PRO A 380 -35.52 -25.46 5.72
C PRO A 380 -36.34 -26.39 4.81
N THR A 381 -37.12 -25.85 3.87
CA THR A 381 -37.91 -26.66 2.92
C THR A 381 -37.20 -26.90 1.60
N ALA A 382 -36.03 -26.29 1.38
CA ALA A 382 -35.22 -26.56 0.18
C ALA A 382 -34.54 -27.91 0.30
N SER A 383 -34.42 -28.61 -0.84
CA SER A 383 -33.77 -29.92 -0.89
C SER A 383 -32.27 -29.85 -0.55
N ASN A 384 -31.64 -28.69 -0.74
CA ASN A 384 -30.25 -28.41 -0.40
C ASN A 384 -30.11 -27.47 0.80
N PHE A 385 -31.06 -27.49 1.74
CA PHE A 385 -30.95 -26.76 3.00
C PHE A 385 -29.64 -27.09 3.73
N ASN A 386 -28.85 -26.07 4.05
CA ASN A 386 -27.63 -26.19 4.84
C ASN A 386 -27.88 -25.59 6.24
N PRO A 387 -28.00 -26.41 7.31
CA PRO A 387 -28.24 -25.93 8.67
C PRO A 387 -27.03 -25.21 9.29
N LEU A 388 -25.85 -25.29 8.68
CA LEU A 388 -24.65 -24.57 9.12
C LEU A 388 -24.49 -23.23 8.40
N ALA A 389 -25.22 -22.99 7.30
CA ALA A 389 -25.12 -21.74 6.56
C ALA A 389 -25.53 -20.56 7.46
N ASN A 390 -24.67 -19.54 7.48
CA ASN A 390 -24.92 -18.30 8.22
C ASN A 390 -25.16 -17.11 7.28
N VAL A 391 -24.89 -17.28 5.97
CA VAL A 391 -25.16 -16.30 4.91
C VAL A 391 -25.63 -17.00 3.64
N THR A 392 -26.42 -16.29 2.82
CA THR A 392 -26.82 -16.76 1.48
C THR A 392 -25.96 -16.16 0.36
N SER A 393 -25.09 -15.21 0.71
CA SER A 393 -24.25 -14.45 -0.21
C SER A 393 -23.03 -13.92 0.53
N PHE A 394 -21.86 -13.98 -0.09
CA PHE A 394 -20.62 -13.49 0.50
C PHE A 394 -19.62 -13.02 -0.56
N ASN A 395 -18.77 -12.04 -0.21
CA ASN A 395 -17.68 -11.60 -1.06
C ASN A 395 -16.36 -12.20 -0.58
N GLY A 396 -15.51 -12.66 -1.49
CA GLY A 396 -14.20 -13.21 -1.12
C GLY A 396 -13.12 -12.99 -2.17
N GLY A 397 -11.93 -13.51 -1.88
CA GLY A 397 -10.71 -13.21 -2.63
C GLY A 397 -10.08 -11.88 -2.21
N ALA A 398 -9.14 -11.41 -3.03
CA ALA A 398 -8.48 -10.13 -2.78
C ALA A 398 -9.48 -8.98 -2.89
N ILE A 399 -9.55 -8.11 -1.88
CA ILE A 399 -10.53 -7.00 -1.82
C ILE A 399 -10.23 -5.92 -2.88
N ASP A 400 -8.95 -5.73 -3.19
CA ASP A 400 -8.46 -4.82 -4.22
C ASP A 400 -7.06 -5.23 -4.73
N ILE A 401 -6.47 -4.36 -5.55
CA ILE A 401 -5.15 -4.53 -6.15
C ILE A 401 -3.99 -4.33 -5.16
N GLY A 402 -4.25 -3.98 -3.90
CA GLY A 402 -3.25 -3.70 -2.86
C GLY A 402 -2.55 -4.94 -2.31
N ILE A 403 -2.91 -6.15 -2.76
CA ILE A 403 -2.30 -7.40 -2.29
C ILE A 403 -0.83 -7.59 -2.71
N GLY A 404 -0.30 -6.79 -3.66
CA GLY A 404 1.09 -6.85 -4.09
C GLY A 404 1.38 -6.02 -5.34
N ALA A 405 2.60 -6.07 -5.85
CA ALA A 405 2.94 -5.41 -7.12
C ALA A 405 2.13 -6.00 -8.28
N GLY A 406 1.89 -5.21 -9.33
CA GLY A 406 1.08 -5.61 -10.47
C GLY A 406 1.12 -4.61 -11.61
N GLY A 407 0.30 -4.88 -12.63
CA GLY A 407 0.17 -4.01 -13.79
C GLY A 407 -0.96 -4.44 -14.71
N TYR A 408 -1.29 -3.58 -15.68
CA TYR A 408 -2.27 -3.89 -16.71
C TYR A 408 -1.75 -4.95 -17.67
N PHE A 409 -2.61 -5.91 -17.98
CA PHE A 409 -2.28 -7.07 -18.79
C PHE A 409 -3.30 -7.25 -19.91
N TYR A 410 -2.80 -7.73 -21.04
CA TYR A 410 -3.51 -7.63 -22.32
C TYR A 410 -3.72 -8.98 -23.02
N ASN A 411 -3.21 -10.07 -22.43
CA ASN A 411 -3.40 -11.42 -22.96
C ASN A 411 -4.48 -12.16 -22.16
N ASP A 412 -4.86 -13.35 -22.65
CA ASP A 412 -5.77 -14.26 -21.94
C ASP A 412 -5.03 -15.02 -20.83
N GLN A 413 -5.55 -14.89 -19.62
CA GLN A 413 -5.20 -15.68 -18.44
C GLN A 413 -6.45 -15.82 -17.57
N HIS A 414 -6.44 -16.79 -16.66
CA HIS A 414 -7.61 -17.11 -15.84
C HIS A 414 -7.23 -17.57 -14.44
N LEU A 415 -8.17 -17.43 -13.52
CA LEU A 415 -8.15 -18.10 -12.23
C LEU A 415 -8.62 -19.54 -12.39
N ILE A 416 -8.02 -20.45 -11.63
CA ILE A 416 -8.40 -21.86 -11.54
C ILE A 416 -9.04 -22.08 -10.18
N PHE A 417 -10.21 -22.72 -10.15
CA PHE A 417 -10.96 -22.90 -8.91
C PHE A 417 -11.78 -24.18 -8.84
N ASN A 418 -12.07 -24.59 -7.62
CA ASN A 418 -13.01 -25.66 -7.30
C ASN A 418 -14.31 -25.05 -6.76
N SER A 419 -15.43 -25.56 -7.23
CA SER A 419 -16.77 -25.27 -6.70
C SER A 419 -17.27 -26.51 -5.97
N LEU A 420 -17.46 -26.38 -4.65
CA LEU A 420 -17.84 -27.49 -3.77
C LEU A 420 -19.36 -27.74 -3.79
N GLU A 421 -20.13 -26.70 -4.03
CA GLU A 421 -21.60 -26.72 -4.19
C GLU A 421 -22.02 -25.85 -5.37
N GLN A 422 -23.18 -26.15 -5.95
CA GLN A 422 -23.75 -25.32 -7.02
C GLN A 422 -24.01 -23.91 -6.49
N CYS A 423 -23.52 -22.91 -7.21
CA CYS A 423 -23.57 -21.52 -6.78
C CYS A 423 -23.66 -20.54 -7.95
N ILE A 424 -23.77 -19.25 -7.63
CA ILE A 424 -23.73 -18.19 -8.64
C ILE A 424 -22.55 -17.27 -8.32
N ILE A 425 -21.60 -17.13 -9.24
CA ILE A 425 -20.64 -16.01 -9.18
C ILE A 425 -21.40 -14.78 -9.67
N LYS A 426 -21.84 -13.96 -8.72
CA LYS A 426 -22.76 -12.86 -8.94
C LYS A 426 -22.07 -11.66 -9.57
N SER A 427 -20.93 -11.25 -9.02
CA SER A 427 -20.17 -10.08 -9.45
C SER A 427 -18.72 -10.17 -9.03
N ALA A 428 -17.88 -9.31 -9.60
CA ALA A 428 -16.50 -9.09 -9.16
C ALA A 428 -16.09 -7.65 -9.46
N ASP A 429 -15.12 -7.13 -8.70
CA ASP A 429 -14.43 -5.89 -9.01
C ASP A 429 -13.32 -6.15 -10.06
N VAL A 430 -13.22 -5.27 -11.05
CA VAL A 430 -12.15 -5.25 -12.07
C VAL A 430 -11.58 -3.85 -12.20
N TYR A 431 -10.33 -3.75 -12.67
CA TYR A 431 -9.63 -2.47 -12.87
C TYR A 431 -9.15 -2.40 -14.31
N ALA A 432 -9.70 -1.47 -15.10
CA ALA A 432 -9.35 -1.31 -16.51
C ALA A 432 -8.43 -0.09 -16.73
N GLU A 433 -7.44 -0.22 -17.61
CA GLU A 433 -6.55 0.90 -17.96
C GLU A 433 -7.27 1.95 -18.81
N ASN A 434 -8.05 1.48 -19.79
CA ASN A 434 -8.69 2.29 -20.82
C ASN A 434 -10.13 1.85 -21.01
N PRO A 435 -11.00 2.68 -21.62
CA PRO A 435 -12.34 2.24 -22.00
C PRO A 435 -12.22 1.06 -22.97
N ASN A 436 -12.90 -0.05 -22.66
CA ASN A 436 -12.79 -1.27 -23.45
C ASN A 436 -14.02 -2.16 -23.32
N THR A 437 -14.25 -3.05 -24.27
CA THR A 437 -15.31 -4.06 -24.22
C THR A 437 -14.67 -5.42 -23.95
N VAL A 438 -15.03 -6.05 -22.83
CA VAL A 438 -14.43 -7.32 -22.39
C VAL A 438 -15.51 -8.37 -22.20
N THR A 439 -15.29 -9.55 -22.76
CA THR A 439 -16.12 -10.74 -22.54
C THR A 439 -15.47 -11.60 -21.47
N PHE A 440 -16.17 -11.76 -20.35
CA PHE A 440 -15.80 -12.61 -19.22
C PHE A 440 -16.42 -13.98 -19.41
N GLU A 441 -15.73 -15.03 -19.02
CA GLU A 441 -16.10 -16.43 -19.26
C GLU A 441 -15.95 -17.26 -18.00
N LEU A 442 -16.97 -18.08 -17.73
CA LEU A 442 -16.86 -19.29 -16.92
C LEU A 442 -16.55 -20.45 -17.86
N ARG A 443 -15.50 -21.21 -17.58
CA ARG A 443 -15.11 -22.38 -18.38
C ARG A 443 -14.97 -23.62 -17.51
N ASN A 444 -15.15 -24.80 -18.13
CA ASN A 444 -14.86 -26.07 -17.47
C ASN A 444 -13.34 -26.31 -17.37
N SER A 445 -12.94 -27.44 -16.77
CA SER A 445 -11.52 -27.79 -16.58
C SER A 445 -10.72 -28.03 -17.86
N THR A 446 -11.39 -28.21 -18.98
CA THR A 446 -10.76 -28.31 -20.31
C THR A 446 -10.68 -26.97 -21.05
N GLY A 447 -11.14 -25.88 -20.42
CA GLY A 447 -11.20 -24.55 -21.02
C GLY A 447 -12.37 -24.33 -21.98
N THR A 448 -13.37 -25.22 -21.99
CA THR A 448 -14.60 -25.01 -22.78
C THR A 448 -15.53 -24.06 -22.02
N VAL A 449 -15.97 -23.00 -22.68
CA VAL A 449 -16.88 -21.99 -22.12
C VAL A 449 -18.22 -22.63 -21.74
N ILE A 450 -18.60 -22.47 -20.48
CA ILE A 450 -19.89 -22.88 -19.90
C ILE A 450 -20.87 -21.70 -19.98
N ASP A 451 -20.39 -20.50 -19.64
CA ASP A 451 -21.18 -19.27 -19.60
C ASP A 451 -20.28 -18.06 -19.90
N ASN A 452 -20.85 -16.97 -20.42
CA ASN A 452 -20.11 -15.74 -20.66
C ASN A 452 -21.00 -14.49 -20.60
N VAL A 453 -20.37 -13.35 -20.32
CA VAL A 453 -21.03 -12.04 -20.33
C VAL A 453 -20.07 -11.00 -20.86
N THR A 454 -20.59 -10.02 -21.60
CA THR A 454 -19.79 -8.92 -22.16
C THR A 454 -20.16 -7.60 -21.51
N HIS A 455 -19.16 -6.86 -21.03
CA HIS A 455 -19.31 -5.54 -20.44
C HIS A 455 -18.49 -4.50 -21.17
N ASN A 456 -19.02 -3.27 -21.18
CA ASN A 456 -18.25 -2.08 -21.54
C ASN A 456 -17.66 -1.49 -20.26
N LEU A 457 -16.34 -1.39 -20.21
CA LEU A 457 -15.56 -0.93 -19.08
C LEU A 457 -15.15 0.52 -19.26
N SER A 458 -15.09 1.25 -18.15
CA SER A 458 -14.45 2.56 -18.03
C SER A 458 -13.10 2.42 -17.33
N PRO A 459 -12.16 3.37 -17.50
CA PRO A 459 -10.90 3.37 -16.77
C PRO A 459 -11.12 3.37 -15.25
N GLY A 460 -10.29 2.61 -14.53
CA GLY A 460 -10.31 2.49 -13.07
C GLY A 460 -11.12 1.30 -12.55
N LYS A 461 -11.40 1.33 -11.24
CA LYS A 461 -12.14 0.30 -10.51
C LYS A 461 -13.62 0.33 -10.88
N GLN A 462 -14.21 -0.83 -11.13
CA GLN A 462 -15.66 -0.99 -11.25
C GLN A 462 -16.11 -2.42 -10.93
N THR A 463 -17.30 -2.54 -10.35
CA THR A 463 -17.96 -3.83 -10.11
C THR A 463 -18.72 -4.25 -11.37
N ILE A 464 -18.43 -5.45 -11.87
CA ILE A 464 -19.16 -6.06 -13.00
C ILE A 464 -20.08 -7.17 -12.50
N ASN A 465 -21.29 -7.24 -13.07
CA ASN A 465 -22.22 -8.33 -12.81
C ASN A 465 -21.89 -9.50 -13.73
N LEU A 466 -21.60 -10.67 -13.16
CA LEU A 466 -21.25 -11.87 -13.91
C LEU A 466 -22.45 -12.79 -14.08
N ASP A 467 -23.21 -13.00 -12.99
CA ASP A 467 -24.39 -13.88 -12.96
C ASP A 467 -24.14 -15.32 -13.44
N PHE A 468 -22.90 -15.81 -13.34
CA PHE A 468 -22.53 -17.13 -13.84
C PHE A 468 -23.06 -18.22 -12.94
N SER A 469 -23.84 -19.13 -13.52
CA SER A 469 -24.30 -20.35 -12.85
C SER A 469 -23.17 -21.38 -12.82
N VAL A 470 -22.56 -21.56 -11.65
CA VAL A 470 -21.38 -22.40 -11.48
C VAL A 470 -21.79 -23.82 -11.05
N PRO A 471 -21.45 -24.85 -11.85
CA PRO A 471 -21.67 -26.23 -11.46
C PRO A 471 -20.63 -26.69 -10.43
N VAL A 472 -20.98 -27.71 -9.64
CA VAL A 472 -20.00 -28.42 -8.80
C VAL A 472 -18.91 -29.00 -9.70
N GLY A 473 -17.65 -28.74 -9.40
CA GLY A 473 -16.55 -29.17 -10.24
C GLY A 473 -15.19 -28.74 -9.71
N ASN A 474 -14.15 -29.44 -10.18
CA ASN A 474 -12.76 -29.09 -9.89
C ASN A 474 -12.11 -28.47 -11.13
N ASP A 475 -11.10 -27.63 -10.89
CA ASP A 475 -10.28 -26.97 -11.90
C ASP A 475 -11.09 -26.15 -12.93
N LEU A 476 -12.24 -25.61 -12.53
CA LEU A 476 -13.01 -24.66 -13.32
C LEU A 476 -12.19 -23.38 -13.55
N GLN A 477 -12.49 -22.65 -14.62
CA GLN A 477 -11.73 -21.47 -15.01
C GLN A 477 -12.62 -20.24 -15.02
N LEU A 478 -12.14 -19.15 -14.41
CA LEU A 478 -12.74 -17.83 -14.51
C LEU A 478 -11.76 -16.93 -15.26
N GLY A 479 -12.09 -16.60 -16.50
CA GLY A 479 -11.18 -15.96 -17.44
C GLY A 479 -11.88 -15.08 -18.47
N LEU A 480 -11.13 -14.65 -19.48
CA LEU A 480 -11.62 -13.74 -20.53
C LEU A 480 -11.67 -14.43 -21.88
N SER A 481 -12.48 -13.97 -22.83
CA SER A 481 -12.48 -14.60 -24.15
C SER A 481 -11.12 -14.45 -24.86
N PRO A 482 -10.54 -15.52 -25.43
CA PRO A 482 -9.26 -15.46 -26.13
C PRO A 482 -9.31 -14.42 -27.27
N ALA A 483 -8.33 -13.51 -27.30
CA ALA A 483 -8.21 -12.31 -28.15
C ALA A 483 -8.79 -10.99 -27.62
N SER A 484 -9.28 -10.94 -26.36
CA SER A 484 -9.58 -9.65 -25.72
C SER A 484 -8.30 -8.95 -25.26
N ASN A 485 -7.98 -7.79 -25.86
CA ASN A 485 -6.97 -6.86 -25.36
C ASN A 485 -7.47 -6.20 -24.07
N SER A 486 -7.60 -6.98 -22.99
CA SER A 486 -8.47 -6.63 -21.86
C SER A 486 -8.06 -5.35 -21.15
N GLY A 487 -6.75 -5.11 -21.04
CA GLY A 487 -6.20 -3.98 -20.30
C GLY A 487 -6.60 -4.02 -18.83
N LEU A 488 -6.81 -5.23 -18.28
CA LEU A 488 -7.22 -5.43 -16.90
C LEU A 488 -6.00 -5.60 -16.00
N TYR A 489 -6.09 -5.05 -14.80
CA TYR A 489 -5.03 -5.15 -13.81
C TYR A 489 -4.91 -6.57 -13.25
N ARG A 490 -3.67 -7.04 -13.14
CA ARG A 490 -3.30 -8.25 -12.41
C ARG A 490 -2.20 -7.94 -11.40
N ASN A 491 -2.21 -8.61 -10.26
CA ASN A 491 -1.04 -8.63 -9.39
C ASN A 491 -0.05 -9.68 -9.90
N SER A 492 1.23 -9.33 -9.96
CA SER A 492 2.34 -10.23 -10.27
C SER A 492 2.98 -10.87 -9.04
N THR A 493 2.63 -10.37 -7.85
CA THR A 493 3.08 -10.87 -6.55
C THR A 493 1.94 -10.77 -5.54
N GLY A 494 2.08 -11.39 -4.36
CA GLY A 494 1.14 -11.22 -3.25
C GLY A 494 0.01 -12.26 -3.15
N SER A 495 -0.23 -13.04 -4.22
CA SER A 495 -1.25 -14.10 -4.16
C SER A 495 -0.76 -15.32 -3.39
N ILE A 496 -1.60 -15.83 -2.50
CA ILE A 496 -1.40 -17.12 -1.84
C ILE A 496 -2.60 -18.01 -2.20
N TYR A 497 -2.31 -19.10 -2.91
CA TYR A 497 -3.30 -20.11 -3.26
C TYR A 497 -3.14 -21.36 -2.38
N PRO A 498 -4.25 -22.05 -2.02
CA PRO A 498 -5.62 -21.67 -2.32
C PRO A 498 -6.14 -20.54 -1.41
N TYR A 499 -7.12 -19.79 -1.89
CA TYR A 499 -7.97 -18.93 -1.06
C TYR A 499 -9.45 -19.24 -1.33
N ASN A 500 -10.30 -19.00 -0.34
CA ASN A 500 -11.71 -19.37 -0.44
C ASN A 500 -12.63 -18.15 -0.54
N ILE A 501 -13.80 -18.36 -1.13
CA ILE A 501 -14.94 -17.44 -1.09
C ILE A 501 -16.01 -18.12 -0.26
N GLY A 502 -16.05 -17.75 1.03
CA GLY A 502 -16.74 -18.55 2.06
C GLY A 502 -16.23 -19.99 2.07
N ASP A 503 -17.13 -20.95 2.22
CA ASP A 503 -16.88 -22.39 2.12
C ASP A 503 -17.28 -22.99 0.76
N MET A 504 -17.70 -22.17 -0.21
CA MET A 504 -18.37 -22.64 -1.42
C MET A 504 -17.45 -22.74 -2.64
N ILE A 505 -16.54 -21.76 -2.81
CA ILE A 505 -15.54 -21.74 -3.88
C ILE A 505 -14.14 -21.68 -3.28
N SER A 506 -13.22 -22.49 -3.81
CA SER A 506 -11.79 -22.42 -3.51
C SER A 506 -11.02 -22.09 -4.77
N ILE A 507 -10.44 -20.89 -4.86
CA ILE A 507 -9.54 -20.54 -5.95
C ILE A 507 -8.18 -21.19 -5.66
N THR A 508 -7.80 -22.16 -6.48
CA THR A 508 -6.65 -23.04 -6.25
C THR A 508 -5.39 -22.61 -6.99
N GLY A 509 -5.51 -21.67 -7.93
CA GLY A 509 -4.38 -21.16 -8.68
C GLY A 509 -4.76 -20.21 -9.80
N SER A 510 -3.83 -20.02 -10.72
CA SER A 510 -4.05 -19.32 -11.98
C SER A 510 -3.33 -20.01 -13.11
N SER A 511 -3.62 -19.60 -14.34
CA SER A 511 -2.96 -20.11 -15.55
C SER A 511 -1.52 -19.61 -15.75
N ALA A 512 -0.95 -18.87 -14.78
CA ALA A 512 0.46 -18.53 -14.80
C ALA A 512 1.34 -19.76 -14.55
N SER A 513 2.52 -19.79 -15.18
CA SER A 513 3.55 -20.80 -14.91
C SER A 513 4.30 -20.58 -13.59
N GLN A 514 4.00 -19.49 -12.87
CA GLN A 514 4.66 -19.07 -11.63
C GLN A 514 3.61 -18.76 -10.56
N ASN A 515 3.92 -19.10 -9.31
CA ASN A 515 3.10 -18.75 -8.15
C ASN A 515 3.11 -17.23 -7.90
N GLY A 516 2.05 -16.70 -7.28
CA GLY A 516 1.96 -15.30 -6.84
C GLY A 516 1.14 -14.38 -7.75
N TYR A 517 0.78 -14.82 -8.96
CA TYR A 517 -0.04 -14.04 -9.89
C TYR A 517 -1.54 -14.12 -9.57
N TYR A 518 -2.19 -12.95 -9.42
CA TYR A 518 -3.63 -12.79 -9.24
C TYR A 518 -4.27 -12.18 -10.49
N TYR A 519 -5.20 -12.86 -11.15
CA TYR A 519 -5.79 -12.36 -12.40
C TYR A 519 -7.19 -11.78 -12.20
N PHE A 520 -7.31 -10.49 -12.55
CA PHE A 520 -8.47 -9.69 -12.93
C PHE A 520 -9.64 -9.53 -11.94
N TYR A 521 -9.98 -10.53 -11.14
CA TYR A 521 -11.24 -10.58 -10.38
C TYR A 521 -11.02 -10.39 -8.88
N TYR A 522 -11.32 -9.20 -8.39
CA TYR A 522 -11.21 -8.82 -6.98
C TYR A 522 -12.61 -8.84 -6.35
N ASN A 523 -12.69 -9.00 -5.02
CA ASN A 523 -13.94 -8.87 -4.25
C ASN A 523 -15.11 -9.66 -4.89
N ILE A 524 -14.87 -10.95 -5.16
CA ILE A 524 -15.77 -11.81 -5.92
C ILE A 524 -16.97 -12.16 -5.05
N LYS A 525 -18.16 -11.80 -5.50
CA LYS A 525 -19.43 -12.11 -4.84
C LYS A 525 -19.97 -13.45 -5.29
N VAL A 526 -20.29 -14.32 -4.33
CA VAL A 526 -20.88 -15.64 -4.57
C VAL A 526 -22.20 -15.75 -3.82
N ASP A 527 -23.24 -16.17 -4.52
CA ASP A 527 -24.57 -16.43 -3.97
C ASP A 527 -24.84 -17.94 -3.92
N ALA A 528 -25.46 -18.40 -2.83
CA ALA A 528 -26.01 -19.74 -2.72
C ALA A 528 -27.24 -19.90 -3.62
N VAL A 529 -27.39 -21.09 -4.22
CA VAL A 529 -28.63 -21.48 -4.89
C VAL A 529 -29.50 -22.28 -3.91
N CYS A 530 -30.81 -22.03 -3.86
CA CYS A 530 -31.77 -22.88 -3.14
C CYS A 530 -32.56 -23.73 -4.14
N THR A 531 -32.44 -25.05 -4.06
CA THR A 531 -33.14 -25.98 -4.96
C THR A 531 -34.52 -26.34 -4.42
N ASP A 532 -35.55 -26.03 -5.21
CA ASP A 532 -36.96 -26.41 -5.05
C ASP A 532 -37.56 -26.31 -3.64
N VAL A 533 -38.36 -25.26 -3.43
CA VAL A 533 -39.40 -25.22 -2.40
C VAL A 533 -40.54 -26.10 -2.93
N THR A 534 -40.45 -27.42 -2.77
CA THR A 534 -41.63 -28.26 -3.02
C THR A 534 -42.63 -27.97 -1.92
N ASN A 535 -43.51 -27.00 -2.17
CA ASN A 535 -44.80 -26.97 -1.51
C ASN A 535 -45.47 -28.30 -1.85
N LEU A 536 -45.43 -29.25 -0.92
CA LEU A 536 -46.33 -30.41 -0.86
C LEU A 536 -47.77 -29.97 -0.54
N THR A 537 -48.18 -28.85 -1.12
CA THR A 537 -49.54 -28.34 -1.16
C THR A 537 -49.85 -27.85 -2.58
N ASP A 538 -49.58 -28.70 -3.58
CA ASP A 538 -50.56 -28.82 -4.66
C ASP A 538 -51.83 -29.38 -4.03
N ILE A 539 -52.64 -28.49 -3.44
CA ILE A 539 -54.05 -28.77 -3.29
C ILE A 539 -54.54 -28.95 -4.71
N ASP A 540 -54.90 -30.19 -5.03
CA ASP A 540 -55.79 -30.59 -6.11
C ASP A 540 -56.99 -29.63 -6.10
N SER A 541 -56.83 -28.52 -6.82
CA SER A 541 -57.89 -27.57 -7.08
C SER A 541 -58.50 -28.09 -8.37
N PRO A 542 -59.66 -28.79 -8.31
CA PRO A 542 -60.18 -29.48 -9.47
C PRO A 542 -60.30 -28.49 -10.62
N ARG A 543 -59.63 -28.79 -11.74
CA ARG A 543 -59.62 -28.00 -12.97
C ARG A 543 -61.05 -27.60 -13.32
N ARG A 544 -61.46 -26.37 -12.98
CA ARG A 544 -62.82 -25.87 -13.21
C ARG A 544 -62.80 -24.76 -14.24
N ILE A 545 -63.83 -24.74 -15.09
CA ILE A 545 -64.00 -23.72 -16.11
C ILE A 545 -64.33 -22.40 -15.42
N LEU A 546 -63.52 -21.36 -15.66
CA LEU A 546 -63.81 -20.00 -15.22
C LEU A 546 -64.65 -19.25 -16.25
N LYS A 547 -64.30 -19.39 -17.53
CA LYS A 547 -64.95 -18.69 -18.64
C LYS A 547 -64.93 -19.54 -19.90
N ILE A 548 -65.97 -19.39 -20.71
CA ILE A 548 -66.02 -19.88 -22.08
C ILE A 548 -66.11 -18.65 -22.96
N VAL A 549 -65.16 -18.46 -23.87
CA VAL A 549 -65.11 -17.29 -24.75
C VAL A 549 -65.07 -17.68 -26.22
N ASP A 550 -65.57 -16.80 -27.08
CA ASP A 550 -65.37 -16.93 -28.52
C ASP A 550 -63.94 -16.54 -28.95
N MET A 551 -63.64 -16.70 -30.24
CA MET A 551 -62.33 -16.33 -30.81
C MET A 551 -61.98 -14.82 -30.69
N LEU A 552 -62.93 -13.97 -30.29
CA LEU A 552 -62.74 -12.55 -30.06
C LEU A 552 -62.69 -12.20 -28.55
N GLY A 553 -62.70 -13.20 -27.67
CA GLY A 553 -62.58 -13.03 -26.21
C GLY A 553 -63.89 -12.65 -25.51
N ARG A 554 -65.04 -12.76 -26.17
CA ARG A 554 -66.36 -12.46 -25.57
C ARG A 554 -66.92 -13.70 -24.89
N GLU A 555 -67.46 -13.57 -23.68
CA GLU A 555 -68.07 -14.70 -22.96
C GLU A 555 -69.31 -15.24 -23.68
N VAL A 556 -69.41 -16.56 -23.78
CA VAL A 556 -70.50 -17.27 -24.47
C VAL A 556 -71.02 -18.43 -23.62
N VAL A 557 -72.30 -18.79 -23.82
CA VAL A 557 -72.91 -20.00 -23.25
C VAL A 557 -72.71 -21.15 -24.26
N GLU A 558 -72.57 -22.38 -23.77
CA GLU A 558 -72.05 -23.59 -24.46
C GLU A 558 -72.85 -24.11 -25.68
N ASP A 559 -73.60 -23.26 -26.38
CA ASP A 559 -74.50 -23.64 -27.48
C ASP A 559 -74.30 -22.74 -28.71
N THR A 560 -73.09 -22.77 -29.29
CA THR A 560 -72.83 -22.08 -30.57
C THR A 560 -72.03 -22.96 -31.53
N LYS A 561 -72.38 -22.90 -32.83
CA LYS A 561 -71.73 -23.63 -33.94
C LYS A 561 -70.38 -23.01 -34.35
N SER A 562 -69.64 -22.46 -33.38
CA SER A 562 -68.40 -21.69 -33.58
C SER A 562 -67.28 -22.21 -32.66
N PRO A 563 -66.00 -22.05 -33.02
CA PRO A 563 -64.89 -22.41 -32.13
C PRO A 563 -64.96 -21.62 -30.81
N ILE A 564 -64.82 -22.33 -29.70
CA ILE A 564 -64.81 -21.75 -28.35
C ILE A 564 -63.52 -22.09 -27.61
N ILE A 565 -63.16 -21.23 -26.66
CA ILE A 565 -61.99 -21.35 -25.81
C ILE A 565 -62.47 -21.42 -24.35
N TYR A 566 -62.09 -22.50 -23.66
CA TYR A 566 -62.31 -22.70 -22.23
C TYR A 566 -61.09 -22.18 -21.47
N ILE A 567 -61.31 -21.27 -20.54
CA ILE A 567 -60.28 -20.75 -19.63
C ILE A 567 -60.50 -21.40 -18.27
N TYR A 568 -59.49 -22.09 -17.75
CA TYR A 568 -59.57 -22.84 -16.50
C TYR A 568 -58.95 -22.07 -15.33
N SER A 569 -59.31 -22.49 -14.11
CA SER A 569 -58.82 -21.89 -12.87
C SER A 569 -57.31 -21.99 -12.64
N ASP A 570 -56.64 -22.89 -13.34
CA ASP A 570 -55.18 -23.10 -13.33
C ASP A 570 -54.44 -22.25 -14.39
N GLY A 571 -55.16 -21.39 -15.12
CA GLY A 571 -54.60 -20.56 -16.19
C GLY A 571 -54.42 -21.29 -17.52
N SER A 572 -54.72 -22.59 -17.59
CA SER A 572 -54.72 -23.33 -18.85
C SER A 572 -55.90 -22.92 -19.74
N VAL A 573 -55.71 -23.11 -21.06
CA VAL A 573 -56.71 -22.80 -22.08
C VAL A 573 -56.90 -23.99 -23.02
N GLU A 574 -58.15 -24.36 -23.26
CA GLU A 574 -58.52 -25.45 -24.18
C GLU A 574 -59.41 -24.92 -25.30
N LYS A 575 -59.02 -25.18 -26.54
CA LYS A 575 -59.81 -24.82 -27.72
C LYS A 575 -60.61 -26.02 -28.18
N LYS A 576 -61.94 -25.90 -28.27
CA LYS A 576 -62.82 -26.95 -28.79
C LYS A 576 -63.44 -26.50 -30.10
N ILE A 577 -63.26 -27.31 -31.15
CA ILE A 577 -63.86 -27.11 -32.46
C ILE A 577 -64.85 -28.26 -32.65
N LEU A 578 -66.15 -27.95 -32.61
CA LEU A 578 -67.20 -28.92 -32.93
C LEU A 578 -67.28 -29.06 -34.45
N ILE A 579 -66.82 -30.19 -34.98
CA ILE A 579 -66.97 -30.55 -36.40
C ILE A 579 -68.10 -31.59 -36.49
N GLU A 580 -69.23 -31.25 -37.13
CA GLU A 580 -70.26 -32.25 -37.45
C GLU A 580 -69.77 -33.11 -38.63
N ASN A 581 -69.75 -34.43 -38.42
CA ASN A 581 -69.76 -35.39 -39.52
C ASN A 581 -71.21 -35.58 -39.96
N ASN A 582 -71.61 -34.90 -41.04
CA ASN A 582 -72.84 -35.26 -41.75
C ASN A 582 -72.58 -36.57 -42.53
N LYS A 583 -73.33 -37.62 -42.18
CA LYS A 583 -73.60 -38.73 -43.09
C LYS A 583 -74.63 -38.31 -44.13
#